data_AF-A0A2N4XPI0-F1
#
_entry.id   AF-A0A2N4XPI0-F1
#
_cell.length_a   1.000
_cell.length_b   1.000
_cell.length_c   1.000
_cell.angle_alpha   90.00
_cell.angle_beta   90.00
_cell.angle_gamma   90.00
#
_symmetry.space_group_name_H-M   'P 1'
#
loop_
_entity.id
_entity.type
_entity.pdbx_description
1 polymer ?
#
loop_
_entity_poly.entity_id
_entity_poly.type
_entity_poly.pdbx_seq_one_letter_code
_entity_poly.pdbx_strand_id
1 'polypeptide(L)'
;MRKDAFGLPLGELLMWTVIAGIALGVLGHSIQMVLELTEKTAVETAVTHMRSGLRLEKVRRMANGLPLGDLPGRNPLEFLASTGPSSLNALSEQIRPLDFRFDPQRHQLVYHPERQRFLKMQQSGADKELTWQTRATQPDGSDVELVLLTPYEWF
;
A
#
# COMPACT_ATOMS: atom_id res chain seq x y z
N MET A 1 10.58 -53.89 40.40
CA MET A 1 10.54 -52.41 40.27
C MET A 1 10.71 -52.06 38.80
N ARG A 2 9.60 -51.83 38.08
CA ARG A 2 9.60 -51.33 36.69
C ARG A 2 9.74 -49.81 36.75
N LYS A 3 10.79 -49.27 36.13
CA LYS A 3 10.90 -47.85 35.79
C LYS A 3 10.42 -47.70 34.35
N ASP A 4 9.11 -47.85 34.16
CA ASP A 4 8.45 -47.41 32.95
C ASP A 4 7.79 -46.06 33.26
N ALA A 5 7.90 -45.14 32.29
CA ALA A 5 7.17 -43.89 32.13
C ALA A 5 7.81 -42.60 32.70
N PHE A 6 7.98 -41.64 31.78
CA PHE A 6 8.39 -40.23 31.95
C PHE A 6 9.89 -39.93 32.09
N GLY A 7 10.61 -40.16 31.00
CA GLY A 7 11.86 -39.47 30.75
C GLY A 7 12.14 -39.53 29.26
N LEU A 8 11.64 -38.55 28.49
CA LEU A 8 12.01 -38.43 27.08
C LEU A 8 13.55 -38.42 27.01
N PRO A 9 14.19 -39.32 26.25
CA PRO A 9 15.64 -39.34 26.12
C PRO A 9 16.10 -37.97 25.60
N LEU A 10 17.18 -37.44 26.18
CA LEU A 10 17.65 -36.06 25.92
C LEU A 10 17.79 -35.76 24.40
N GLY A 11 18.16 -36.77 23.61
CA GLY A 11 18.26 -36.68 22.15
C GLY A 11 16.90 -36.50 21.45
N GLU A 12 15.83 -37.11 21.96
CA GLU A 12 14.48 -36.93 21.42
C GLU A 12 13.94 -35.52 21.73
N LEU A 13 14.19 -35.00 22.95
CA LEU A 13 13.90 -33.60 23.28
C LEU A 13 14.66 -32.61 22.38
N LEU A 14 15.94 -32.89 22.11
CA LEU A 14 16.75 -32.07 21.22
C LEU A 14 16.23 -32.11 19.78
N MET A 15 15.83 -33.30 19.29
CA MET A 15 15.22 -33.46 17.98
C MET A 15 13.91 -32.67 17.87
N TRP A 16 13.00 -32.78 18.84
CA TRP A 16 11.76 -32.00 18.86
C TRP A 16 12.01 -30.49 18.91
N THR A 17 13.03 -30.05 19.65
CA THR A 17 13.41 -28.63 19.72
C THR A 17 13.92 -28.12 18.38
N VAL A 18 14.75 -28.89 17.67
CA VAL A 18 15.24 -28.53 16.32
C VAL A 18 14.08 -28.48 15.32
N ILE A 19 13.20 -29.49 15.31
CA ILE A 19 12.02 -29.52 14.43
C ILE A 19 11.11 -28.33 14.70
N ALA A 20 10.84 -28.03 15.98
CA ALA A 20 10.04 -26.87 16.37
C ALA A 20 10.69 -25.56 15.93
N GLY A 21 12.01 -25.41 16.07
CA GLY A 21 12.77 -24.25 15.62
C GLY A 21 12.69 -24.03 14.10
N ILE A 22 12.83 -25.10 13.31
CA ILE A 22 12.68 -25.04 11.85
C ILE A 22 11.24 -24.66 11.49
N ALA A 23 10.25 -25.30 12.09
CA ALA A 23 8.84 -25.02 11.84
C ALA A 23 8.50 -23.55 12.15
N LEU A 24 8.93 -23.04 13.31
CA LEU A 24 8.75 -21.64 13.70
C LEU A 24 9.46 -20.68 12.75
N GLY A 25 10.66 -21.03 12.27
CA GLY A 25 11.38 -20.24 11.28
C GLY A 25 10.63 -20.12 9.95
N VAL A 26 10.10 -21.24 9.45
CA VAL A 26 9.28 -21.27 8.22
C VAL A 26 7.99 -20.49 8.39
N LEU A 27 7.27 -20.70 9.50
CA LEU A 27 6.06 -19.96 9.84
C LEU A 27 6.33 -18.46 9.93
N GLY A 28 7.42 -18.06 10.58
CA GLY A 28 7.85 -16.67 10.68
C GLY A 28 8.11 -16.05 9.30
N HIS A 29 8.78 -16.78 8.40
CA HIS A 29 9.00 -16.31 7.03
C HIS A 29 7.68 -16.12 6.27
N SER A 30 6.77 -17.10 6.33
CA SER A 30 5.47 -17.03 5.68
C SER A 30 4.60 -15.89 6.20
N ILE A 31 4.60 -15.66 7.52
CA ILE A 31 3.87 -14.54 8.13
C ILE A 31 4.37 -13.20 7.59
N GLN A 32 5.70 -13.01 7.48
CA GLN A 32 6.25 -11.77 6.92
C GLN A 32 5.85 -11.56 5.47
N MET A 33 5.84 -12.63 4.66
CA MET A 33 5.39 -12.57 3.27
C MET A 33 3.91 -12.20 3.17
N VAL A 34 3.04 -12.81 3.98
CA VAL A 34 1.61 -12.48 4.01
C VAL A 34 1.39 -11.04 4.43
N LEU A 35 2.11 -10.56 5.45
CA LEU A 35 1.97 -9.19 5.92
C LEU A 35 2.40 -8.17 4.87
N GLU A 36 3.51 -8.42 4.15
CA GLU A 36 3.94 -7.53 3.06
C GLU A 36 2.98 -7.60 1.85
N LEU A 37 2.40 -8.77 1.56
CA LEU A 37 1.35 -8.90 0.55
C LEU A 37 0.08 -8.12 0.93
N THR A 38 -0.32 -8.15 2.20
CA THR A 38 -1.47 -7.37 2.67
C THR A 38 -1.19 -5.87 2.59
N GLU A 39 0.03 -5.43 2.89
CA GLU A 39 0.43 -4.03 2.73
C GLU A 39 0.37 -3.61 1.26
N LYS A 40 0.97 -4.39 0.35
CA LYS A 40 0.87 -4.14 -1.10
C LYS A 40 -0.57 -4.02 -1.55
N THR A 41 -1.42 -4.97 -1.15
CA THR A 41 -2.84 -4.97 -1.50
C THR A 41 -3.56 -3.73 -0.98
N ALA A 42 -3.25 -3.31 0.25
CA ALA A 42 -3.82 -2.11 0.86
C ALA A 42 -3.40 -0.83 0.12
N VAL A 43 -2.12 -0.72 -0.27
CA VAL A 43 -1.60 0.39 -1.10
C VAL A 43 -2.29 0.44 -2.47
N GLU A 44 -2.35 -0.70 -3.18
CA GLU A 44 -2.98 -0.78 -4.50
C GLU A 44 -4.49 -0.45 -4.45
N THR A 45 -5.17 -0.92 -3.39
CA THR A 45 -6.58 -0.60 -3.14
C THR A 45 -6.77 0.90 -2.89
N ALA A 46 -5.92 1.50 -2.05
CA ALA A 46 -5.96 2.93 -1.76
C ALA A 46 -5.75 3.78 -3.03
N VAL A 47 -4.75 3.44 -3.85
CA VAL A 47 -4.49 4.12 -5.14
C VAL A 47 -5.67 3.96 -6.10
N THR A 48 -6.29 2.78 -6.14
CA THR A 48 -7.49 2.52 -6.96
C THR A 48 -8.67 3.39 -6.52
N HIS A 49 -8.87 3.57 -5.21
CA HIS A 49 -9.87 4.47 -4.66
C HIS A 49 -9.57 5.93 -5.02
N MET A 50 -8.31 6.37 -4.91
CA MET A 50 -7.92 7.73 -5.30
C MET A 50 -8.18 8.00 -6.79
N ARG A 51 -7.86 7.03 -7.67
CA ARG A 51 -8.19 7.10 -9.10
C ARG A 51 -9.69 7.18 -9.35
N SER A 52 -10.48 6.42 -8.61
CA SER A 52 -11.95 6.43 -8.70
C SER A 52 -12.53 7.76 -8.24
N GLY A 53 -12.05 8.30 -7.11
CA GLY A 53 -12.42 9.63 -6.60
C GLY A 53 -12.08 10.73 -7.62
N LEU A 54 -10.88 10.69 -8.20
CA LEU A 54 -10.48 11.63 -9.24
C LEU A 54 -11.41 11.56 -10.47
N ARG A 55 -11.77 10.36 -10.93
CA ARG A 55 -12.72 10.19 -12.05
C ARG A 55 -14.09 10.78 -11.73
N LEU A 56 -14.61 10.57 -10.51
CA LEU A 56 -15.89 11.14 -10.12
C LEU A 56 -15.83 12.66 -10.05
N GLU A 57 -14.76 13.22 -9.51
CA GLU A 57 -14.56 14.66 -9.43
C GLU A 57 -14.49 15.29 -10.83
N LYS A 58 -13.87 14.62 -11.81
CA LYS A 58 -13.93 15.05 -13.22
C LYS A 58 -15.37 15.10 -13.74
N VAL A 59 -16.14 14.02 -13.55
CA VAL A 59 -17.53 13.94 -13.99
C VAL A 59 -18.38 15.04 -13.34
N ARG A 60 -18.19 15.26 -12.03
CA ARG A 60 -18.87 16.33 -11.29
C ARG A 60 -18.54 17.72 -11.86
N ARG A 61 -17.28 17.98 -12.21
CA ARG A 61 -16.87 19.27 -12.78
C ARG A 61 -17.38 19.45 -14.21
N MET A 62 -17.30 18.41 -15.04
CA MET A 62 -17.90 18.41 -16.37
C MET A 62 -19.41 18.71 -16.32
N ALA A 63 -20.14 18.08 -15.39
CA ALA A 63 -21.57 18.32 -15.20
C ALA A 63 -21.88 19.77 -14.76
N ASN A 64 -20.97 20.41 -14.02
CA ASN A 64 -21.10 21.80 -13.58
C ASN A 64 -20.47 22.82 -14.54
N GLY A 65 -19.93 22.39 -15.70
CA GLY A 65 -19.23 23.26 -16.64
C GLY A 65 -17.92 23.87 -16.08
N LEU A 66 -17.34 23.28 -15.04
CA LEU A 66 -16.09 23.73 -14.42
C LEU A 66 -14.88 23.16 -15.18
N PRO A 67 -13.79 23.95 -15.31
CA PRO A 67 -12.57 23.48 -15.93
C PRO A 67 -11.90 22.36 -15.10
N LEU A 68 -11.18 21.48 -15.79
CA LEU A 68 -10.39 20.40 -15.20
C LEU A 68 -8.91 20.78 -15.01
N GLY A 69 -8.48 21.90 -15.58
CA GLY A 69 -7.08 22.35 -15.59
C GLY A 69 -6.49 22.72 -14.23
N ASP A 70 -7.29 22.83 -13.17
CA ASP A 70 -6.87 23.07 -11.79
C ASP A 70 -6.80 21.78 -10.94
N LEU A 71 -7.10 20.62 -11.51
CA LEU A 71 -6.94 19.31 -10.86
C LEU A 71 -5.49 18.80 -10.84
N PRO A 72 -4.63 19.04 -11.86
CA PRO A 72 -3.23 18.67 -11.80
C PRO A 72 -2.54 19.30 -10.59
N GLY A 73 -1.80 18.49 -9.84
CA GLY A 73 -1.08 18.91 -8.65
C GLY A 73 -1.92 19.04 -7.37
N ARG A 74 -3.23 18.81 -7.41
CA ARG A 74 -4.06 18.71 -6.20
C ARG A 74 -3.82 17.41 -5.44
N ASN A 75 -4.07 17.46 -4.13
CA ASN A 75 -3.96 16.32 -3.24
C ASN A 75 -4.99 15.24 -3.61
N PRO A 76 -4.55 14.03 -4.04
CA PRO A 76 -5.47 12.94 -4.41
C PRO A 76 -6.41 12.51 -3.29
N LEU A 77 -5.99 12.73 -2.03
CA LEU A 77 -6.76 12.37 -0.84
C LEU A 77 -8.02 13.23 -0.69
N GLU A 78 -8.05 14.45 -1.23
CA GLU A 78 -9.24 15.33 -1.19
C GLU A 78 -10.40 14.75 -2.01
N PHE A 79 -10.09 14.02 -3.08
CA PHE A 79 -11.10 13.42 -3.95
C PHE A 79 -11.77 12.19 -3.33
N LEU A 80 -11.18 11.62 -2.28
CA LEU A 80 -11.81 10.53 -1.51
C LEU A 80 -12.95 11.05 -0.63
N ALA A 81 -12.88 12.32 -0.20
CA ALA A 81 -13.84 12.94 0.71
C ALA A 81 -15.06 13.56 -0.02
N SER A 82 -14.96 13.85 -1.32
CA SER A 82 -16.06 14.48 -2.08
C SER A 82 -17.17 13.51 -2.51
N THR A 83 -16.94 12.21 -2.35
CA THR A 83 -17.92 11.13 -2.46
C THR A 83 -18.74 10.99 -1.18
N GLY A 84 -20.06 11.11 -1.28
CA GLY A 84 -21.00 11.26 -0.15
C GLY A 84 -20.95 10.24 1.04
N PRO A 85 -21.76 10.51 2.08
CA PRO A 85 -21.42 10.20 3.47
C PRO A 85 -21.45 8.75 3.95
N SER A 86 -21.96 7.77 3.19
CA SER A 86 -22.36 6.48 3.80
C SER A 86 -21.50 5.26 3.48
N SER A 87 -20.69 5.26 2.41
CA SER A 87 -19.91 4.08 2.02
C SER A 87 -18.40 4.32 1.94
N LEU A 88 -17.96 5.58 1.85
CA LEU A 88 -16.54 5.94 1.68
C LEU A 88 -15.87 6.51 2.93
N ASN A 89 -16.63 6.92 3.97
CA ASN A 89 -16.05 7.18 5.30
C ASN A 89 -15.42 5.91 5.90
N ALA A 90 -16.04 4.74 5.67
CA ALA A 90 -15.44 3.46 6.02
C ALA A 90 -14.13 3.19 5.23
N LEU A 91 -14.04 3.69 3.99
CA LEU A 91 -12.87 3.54 3.14
C LEU A 91 -11.76 4.53 3.48
N SER A 92 -12.09 5.77 3.87
CA SER A 92 -11.11 6.74 4.37
C SER A 92 -10.55 6.30 5.73
N GLU A 93 -11.36 5.66 6.58
CA GLU A 93 -10.90 4.98 7.80
C GLU A 93 -10.05 3.73 7.50
N GLN A 94 -10.32 3.00 6.43
CA GLN A 94 -9.48 1.89 5.96
C GLN A 94 -8.19 2.33 5.27
N ILE A 95 -8.12 3.55 4.73
CA ILE A 95 -6.90 4.16 4.17
C ILE A 95 -6.08 4.85 5.27
N ARG A 96 -6.71 5.26 6.38
CA ARG A 96 -6.06 5.84 7.57
C ARG A 96 -4.95 4.99 8.23
N PRO A 97 -4.86 3.64 8.10
CA PRO A 97 -3.71 2.89 8.56
C PRO A 97 -2.49 3.01 7.62
N LEU A 98 -2.63 3.61 6.44
CA LEU A 98 -1.51 3.85 5.53
C LEU A 98 -1.03 5.30 5.70
N ASP A 99 0.24 5.49 6.05
CA ASP A 99 0.89 6.80 6.27
C ASP A 99 1.19 7.51 4.94
N PHE A 100 0.15 7.71 4.12
CA PHE A 100 0.22 8.53 2.91
C PHE A 100 0.39 10.00 3.30
N ARG A 101 1.47 10.62 2.81
CA ARG A 101 1.75 12.04 3.03
C ARG A 101 1.75 12.78 1.71
N PHE A 102 1.00 13.88 1.66
CA PHE A 102 1.04 14.77 0.51
C PHE A 102 2.10 15.85 0.74
N ASP A 103 3.08 15.94 -0.17
CA ASP A 103 4.06 17.02 -0.24
C ASP A 103 3.49 18.15 -1.12
N PRO A 104 3.08 19.29 -0.54
CA PRO A 104 2.53 20.41 -1.28
C PRO A 104 3.58 21.19 -2.07
N GLN A 105 4.87 21.06 -1.79
CA GLN A 105 5.92 21.73 -2.57
C GLN A 105 6.16 21.01 -3.90
N ARG A 106 6.11 19.68 -3.88
CA ARG A 106 6.33 18.85 -5.06
C ARG A 106 5.04 18.45 -5.77
N HIS A 107 3.89 18.72 -5.15
CA HIS A 107 2.58 18.21 -5.54
C HIS A 107 2.59 16.68 -5.70
N GLN A 108 3.16 15.99 -4.73
CA GLN A 108 3.38 14.54 -4.77
C GLN A 108 2.74 13.88 -3.56
N LEU A 109 2.07 12.76 -3.80
CA LEU A 109 1.65 11.85 -2.75
C LEU A 109 2.79 10.85 -2.53
N VAL A 110 3.34 10.81 -1.32
CA VAL A 110 4.42 9.94 -0.90
C VAL A 110 3.86 8.88 0.03
N TYR A 111 4.28 7.63 -0.16
CA TYR A 111 4.04 6.53 0.77
C TYR A 111 5.38 5.88 1.11
N HIS A 112 5.59 5.67 2.40
CA HIS A 112 6.74 4.93 2.90
C HIS A 112 6.29 3.54 3.35
N PRO A 113 6.63 2.46 2.62
CA PRO A 113 6.28 1.10 3.00
C PRO A 113 6.94 0.71 4.32
N GLU A 114 6.15 0.19 5.26
CA GLU A 114 6.68 -0.35 6.52
C GLU A 114 7.45 -1.65 6.27
N ARG A 115 6.96 -2.46 5.33
CA ARG A 115 7.55 -3.74 4.94
C ARG A 115 8.04 -3.65 3.52
N GLN A 116 9.35 -3.76 3.39
CA GLN A 116 10.06 -3.48 2.15
C GLN A 116 11.00 -4.63 1.74
N ARG A 117 10.77 -5.84 2.25
CA ARG A 117 11.68 -6.98 2.07
C ARG A 117 11.65 -7.50 0.63
N PHE A 118 10.48 -7.50 0.01
CA PHE A 118 10.25 -7.90 -1.38
C PHE A 118 10.07 -6.71 -2.32
N LEU A 119 10.02 -5.48 -1.80
CA LEU A 119 10.04 -4.27 -2.60
C LEU A 119 11.42 -3.98 -3.18
N LYS A 120 11.50 -3.96 -4.50
CA LYS A 120 12.67 -3.59 -5.30
C LYS A 120 12.38 -2.32 -6.08
N MET A 121 13.23 -1.31 -5.91
CA MET A 121 13.18 -0.12 -6.76
C MET A 121 13.88 -0.42 -8.08
N GLN A 122 13.27 0.01 -9.19
CA GLN A 122 13.86 -0.21 -10.51
C GLN A 122 15.14 0.63 -10.71
N GLN A 123 15.29 1.72 -9.95
CA GLN A 123 16.50 2.52 -9.88
C GLN A 123 17.37 2.09 -8.68
N SER A 124 18.63 1.78 -8.95
CA SER A 124 19.59 1.34 -7.92
C SER A 124 19.91 2.50 -6.97
N GLY A 125 19.74 2.30 -5.67
CA GLY A 125 19.99 3.32 -4.64
C GLY A 125 18.89 4.38 -4.48
N ALA A 126 17.76 4.24 -5.19
CA ALA A 126 16.59 5.06 -4.91
C ALA A 126 16.04 4.73 -3.52
N ASP A 127 15.56 5.76 -2.82
CA ASP A 127 14.85 5.58 -1.57
C ASP A 127 13.61 4.71 -1.81
N LYS A 128 13.24 3.89 -0.83
CA LYS A 128 12.13 2.93 -0.97
C LYS A 128 10.78 3.61 -0.77
N GLU A 129 10.61 4.77 -1.39
CA GLU A 129 9.41 5.57 -1.33
C GLU A 129 8.60 5.41 -2.62
N LEU A 130 7.29 5.25 -2.46
CA LEU A 130 6.37 5.24 -3.58
C LEU A 130 5.78 6.64 -3.73
N THR A 131 5.98 7.26 -4.90
CA THR A 131 5.46 8.59 -5.19
C THR A 131 4.47 8.59 -6.33
N TRP A 132 3.34 9.26 -6.13
CA TRP A 132 2.33 9.51 -7.15
C TRP A 132 2.08 11.01 -7.34
N GLN A 133 1.62 11.38 -8.52
CA GLN A 133 1.25 12.76 -8.82
C GLN A 133 0.04 12.80 -9.76
N THR A 134 -0.86 13.75 -9.51
CA THR A 134 -1.94 14.09 -10.41
C THR A 134 -1.38 14.94 -11.55
N ARG A 135 -1.38 14.40 -12.77
CA ARG A 135 -0.89 15.08 -13.98
C ARG A 135 -1.96 15.14 -15.05
N ALA A 136 -1.93 16.19 -15.86
CA ALA A 136 -2.73 16.21 -17.08
C ALA A 136 -2.19 15.17 -18.07
N THR A 137 -3.06 14.31 -18.58
CA THR A 137 -2.72 13.29 -19.59
C THR A 137 -2.61 13.92 -20.97
N GLN A 138 -3.40 14.97 -21.22
CA GLN A 138 -3.46 15.67 -22.50
C GLN A 138 -3.00 17.13 -22.31
N PRO A 139 -2.25 17.71 -23.27
CA PRO A 139 -1.76 19.09 -23.17
C PRO A 139 -2.87 20.14 -23.08
N ASP A 140 -4.09 19.80 -23.51
CA ASP A 140 -5.28 20.65 -23.40
C ASP A 140 -5.89 20.65 -21.98
N GLY A 141 -5.37 19.86 -21.05
CA GLY A 141 -5.88 19.76 -19.68
C GLY A 141 -7.27 19.13 -19.56
N SER A 142 -7.76 18.54 -20.65
CA SER A 142 -9.05 17.86 -20.78
C SER A 142 -9.14 16.56 -19.96
N ASP A 143 -7.99 15.98 -19.61
CA ASP A 143 -7.91 14.76 -18.82
C ASP A 143 -6.76 14.80 -17.81
N VAL A 144 -6.99 14.22 -16.63
CA VAL A 144 -6.07 14.25 -15.48
C VAL A 144 -5.97 12.88 -14.85
N GLU A 145 -4.78 12.32 -14.68
CA GLU A 145 -4.58 11.00 -14.09
C GLU A 145 -3.62 11.01 -12.92
N LEU A 146 -3.78 10.02 -12.03
CA LEU A 146 -2.85 9.74 -10.95
C LEU A 146 -1.75 8.81 -11.47
N VAL A 147 -0.58 9.38 -11.70
CA VAL A 147 0.58 8.72 -12.29
C VAL A 147 1.58 8.36 -11.19
N LEU A 148 2.07 7.12 -11.22
CA LEU A 148 3.19 6.67 -10.38
C LEU A 148 4.50 7.22 -10.97
N LEU A 149 5.28 7.91 -10.14
CA LEU A 149 6.56 8.53 -10.53
C LEU A 149 7.76 7.62 -10.27
N THR A 150 7.68 6.79 -9.24
CA THR A 150 8.73 5.83 -8.85
C THR A 150 8.40 4.45 -9.40
N PRO A 151 9.09 3.98 -10.45
CA PRO A 151 8.89 2.62 -10.92
C PRO A 151 9.46 1.61 -9.92
N TYR A 152 8.63 0.64 -9.56
CA TYR A 152 8.96 -0.39 -8.56
C TYR A 152 8.47 -1.77 -9.00
N GLU A 153 9.09 -2.80 -8.43
CA GLU A 153 8.67 -4.19 -8.50
C GLU A 153 8.44 -4.67 -7.06
N TRP A 154 7.21 -5.09 -6.77
CA TRP A 154 6.85 -5.61 -5.45
C TRP A 154 6.40 -7.05 -5.63
N PHE A 155 7.32 -7.97 -5.30
CA PHE A 155 7.32 -9.41 -5.62
C PHE A 155 7.67 -9.75 -7.08
#